data_AF-A0A2A7HCQ4-F1
#
_entry.id   AF-A0A2A7HCQ4-F1
#
_cell.length_a   1.000
_cell.length_b   1.000
_cell.length_c   1.000
_cell.angle_alpha   90.00
_cell.angle_beta   90.00
_cell.angle_gamma   90.00
#
_symmetry.space_group_name_H-M   'P 1'
#
loop_
_entity.id
_entity.type
_entity.pdbx_description
1 polymer ?
#
loop_
_entity_poly.entity_id
_entity_poly.type
_entity_poly.pdbx_seq_one_letter_code
_entity_poly.pdbx_strand_id
1 'polypeptide(L)'
;MKSVTLDKLHRPLRDLRISVTDRCNFRCRYCMPEEIFGRDYSFLSNDKILSFDEIERVTRIFVSLGVRKLRITGGEPLLRKNLPELIERLNKIDGVEDIGLTTNGSLLKKFAPDLYKAGLSRVTVSLDSLDEERFSYLNGNRSKVRTVLGGIQAAAEVGMKIKMNMVVQKGKNEQDIVQMAQYFKENKHILRFIEYMDVGNFNGWELDEVVSKQEILEMINKVMPLERIEANYPGEVATRYRYIGSDEEIGIISSVTDSFCSSCTRARISAEGKLYTCLFASKGNDLRELLRSGYTNEEITDVIRDIWNNRSDRYSDERLSNTNKKTLPKIEMSHIGG
;
A
#
# COMPACT_ATOMS: atom_id res chain seq x y z
N MET A 1 12.82 28.24 4.79
CA MET A 1 12.29 26.91 5.18
C MET A 1 10.95 26.74 4.49
N LYS A 2 10.78 25.75 3.60
CA LYS A 2 9.45 25.45 3.02
C LYS A 2 8.53 25.03 4.18
N SER A 3 7.36 25.65 4.31
CA SER A 3 6.44 25.36 5.42
C SER A 3 5.92 23.91 5.30
N VAL A 4 5.91 23.19 6.41
CA VAL A 4 5.34 21.85 6.48
C VAL A 4 3.83 21.99 6.66
N THR A 5 3.05 21.37 5.78
CA THR A 5 1.58 21.35 5.90
C THR A 5 1.17 20.37 6.99
N LEU A 6 0.40 20.83 7.99
CA LEU A 6 -0.02 20.05 9.14
C LEU A 6 -1.54 19.93 9.18
N ASP A 7 -2.06 18.78 9.62
CA ASP A 7 -3.50 18.61 9.81
C ASP A 7 -3.99 19.03 11.21
N LYS A 8 -5.29 18.84 11.51
CA LYS A 8 -5.90 19.19 12.81
C LYS A 8 -5.31 18.43 14.00
N LEU A 9 -4.62 17.33 13.76
CA LEU A 9 -3.94 16.51 14.77
C LEU A 9 -2.42 16.75 14.74
N HIS A 10 -1.96 17.83 14.09
CA HIS A 10 -0.56 18.20 13.92
C HIS A 10 0.31 17.16 13.18
N ARG A 11 -0.30 16.35 12.32
CA ARG A 11 0.42 15.36 11.51
C ARG A 11 0.88 15.99 10.19
N PRO A 12 2.15 15.81 9.78
CA PRO A 12 2.65 16.40 8.55
C PRO A 12 2.20 15.62 7.31
N LEU A 13 1.97 16.34 6.21
CA LEU A 13 1.83 15.74 4.88
C LEU A 13 3.22 15.31 4.36
N ARG A 14 3.50 14.00 4.33
CA ARG A 14 4.84 13.48 4.00
C ARG A 14 4.85 12.37 2.95
N ASP A 15 3.80 11.57 2.90
CA ASP A 15 3.71 10.37 2.07
C ASP A 15 2.54 10.50 1.09
N LEU A 16 2.80 10.32 -0.20
CA LEU A 16 1.76 10.30 -1.23
C LEU A 16 1.67 8.91 -1.84
N ARG A 17 0.48 8.32 -1.78
CA ARG A 17 0.17 7.08 -2.50
C ARG A 17 -0.60 7.39 -3.78
N ILE A 18 -0.11 6.88 -4.91
CA ILE A 18 -0.65 7.17 -6.24
C ILE A 18 -1.11 5.86 -6.87
N SER A 19 -2.43 5.70 -6.99
CA SER A 19 -3.05 4.60 -7.73
C SER A 19 -2.99 4.93 -9.22
N VAL A 20 -2.28 4.13 -10.01
CA VAL A 20 -2.07 4.40 -11.45
C VAL A 20 -3.06 3.67 -12.36
N THR A 21 -3.87 2.78 -11.78
CA THR A 21 -4.86 1.94 -12.49
C THR A 21 -5.82 1.34 -11.47
N ASP A 22 -7.07 1.12 -11.86
CA ASP A 22 -8.08 0.36 -11.11
C ASP A 22 -8.13 -1.12 -11.50
N ARG A 23 -7.38 -1.51 -12.54
CA ARG A 23 -7.30 -2.89 -13.02
C ARG A 23 -6.30 -3.71 -12.23
N CYS A 24 -6.65 -4.97 -11.96
CA CYS A 24 -5.76 -5.97 -11.38
C CYS A 24 -5.82 -7.25 -12.20
N ASN A 25 -4.71 -7.99 -12.29
CA ASN A 25 -4.67 -9.32 -12.90
C ASN A 25 -4.97 -10.43 -11.87
N PHE A 26 -5.05 -10.11 -10.58
CA PHE A 26 -5.55 -10.99 -9.53
C PHE A 26 -7.01 -10.70 -9.21
N ARG A 27 -7.65 -11.64 -8.54
CA ARG A 27 -9.01 -11.52 -7.98
C ARG A 27 -9.02 -11.96 -6.54
N CYS A 28 -8.15 -11.31 -5.76
CA CYS A 28 -7.96 -11.66 -4.37
C CYS A 28 -9.30 -11.53 -3.64
N ARG A 29 -9.69 -12.57 -2.92
CA ARG A 29 -11.04 -12.68 -2.34
C ARG A 29 -11.37 -11.54 -1.36
N TYR A 30 -10.36 -10.99 -0.71
CA TYR A 30 -10.49 -9.89 0.24
C TYR A 30 -10.39 -8.48 -0.37
N CYS A 31 -10.17 -8.36 -1.68
CA CYS A 31 -9.88 -7.07 -2.33
C CYS A 31 -10.68 -6.87 -3.62
N MET A 32 -10.59 -7.83 -4.55
CA MET A 32 -11.31 -7.79 -5.83
C MET A 32 -11.92 -9.17 -6.11
N PRO A 33 -12.91 -9.63 -5.33
CA PRO A 33 -13.56 -10.92 -5.54
C PRO A 33 -14.15 -11.05 -6.95
N GLU A 34 -14.03 -12.23 -7.56
CA GLU A 34 -14.45 -12.50 -8.95
C GLU A 34 -15.96 -12.28 -9.14
N GLU A 35 -16.74 -12.56 -8.10
CA GLU A 35 -18.19 -12.44 -8.09
C GLU A 35 -18.66 -11.00 -8.32
N ILE A 36 -17.81 -10.02 -8.00
CA ILE A 36 -18.08 -8.58 -8.18
C ILE A 36 -17.25 -8.02 -9.34
N PHE A 37 -15.95 -8.35 -9.40
CA PHE A 37 -14.99 -7.79 -10.37
C PHE A 37 -14.76 -8.70 -11.58
N GLY A 38 -15.75 -9.53 -11.91
CA GLY A 38 -15.71 -10.50 -13.00
C GLY A 38 -15.69 -9.86 -14.40
N ARG A 39 -16.18 -10.60 -15.40
CA ARG A 39 -16.16 -10.17 -16.82
C ARG A 39 -16.99 -8.92 -17.08
N ASP A 40 -18.09 -8.75 -16.36
CA ASP A 40 -19.05 -7.66 -16.58
C ASP A 40 -18.69 -6.39 -15.79
N TYR A 41 -17.62 -6.42 -14.99
CA TYR A 41 -17.19 -5.26 -14.23
C TYR A 41 -16.59 -4.18 -15.14
N SER A 42 -17.20 -2.99 -15.12
CA SER A 42 -16.79 -1.85 -15.92
C SER A 42 -15.67 -1.06 -15.25
N PHE A 43 -14.43 -1.47 -15.50
CA PHE A 43 -13.23 -0.70 -15.14
C PHE A 43 -13.20 0.67 -15.83
N LEU A 44 -12.45 1.60 -15.25
CA LEU A 44 -12.23 2.94 -15.81
C LEU A 44 -11.70 2.84 -17.26
N SER A 45 -12.28 3.68 -18.11
CA SER A 45 -11.77 3.95 -19.44
C SER A 45 -10.51 4.81 -19.35
N ASN A 46 -9.64 4.74 -20.36
CA ASN A 46 -8.34 5.40 -20.32
C ASN A 46 -8.43 6.93 -20.13
N ASP A 47 -9.46 7.57 -20.68
CA ASP A 47 -9.74 9.01 -20.55
C ASP A 47 -10.11 9.43 -19.11
N LYS A 48 -10.60 8.48 -18.30
CA LYS A 48 -10.97 8.73 -16.90
C LYS A 48 -9.81 8.57 -15.93
N ILE A 49 -8.74 7.90 -16.33
CA ILE A 49 -7.54 7.71 -15.50
C ILE A 49 -6.62 8.91 -15.69
N LEU A 50 -5.94 9.34 -14.62
CA LEU A 50 -4.93 10.40 -14.73
C LEU A 50 -3.82 10.03 -15.73
N SER A 51 -3.43 10.99 -16.56
CA SER A 51 -2.27 10.90 -17.44
C SER A 51 -0.96 10.99 -16.65
N PHE A 52 0.18 10.66 -17.27
CA PHE A 52 1.47 10.84 -16.60
C PHE A 52 1.81 12.31 -16.39
N ASP A 53 1.39 13.20 -17.29
CA ASP A 53 1.55 14.65 -17.11
C ASP A 53 0.74 15.15 -15.91
N GLU A 54 -0.49 14.66 -15.74
CA GLU A 54 -1.36 14.98 -14.61
C GLU A 54 -0.76 14.44 -13.29
N ILE A 55 -0.26 13.20 -13.27
CA ILE A 55 0.38 12.60 -12.10
C ILE A 55 1.66 13.34 -11.73
N GLU A 56 2.50 13.70 -12.71
CA GLU A 56 3.72 14.46 -12.47
C GLU A 56 3.39 15.84 -11.89
N ARG A 57 2.45 16.55 -12.52
CA ARG A 57 1.99 17.88 -12.09
C ARG A 57 1.49 17.87 -10.65
N VAL A 58 0.56 16.96 -10.32
CA VAL A 58 0.01 16.86 -8.97
C VAL A 58 1.09 16.45 -7.96
N THR A 59 2.02 15.57 -8.34
CA THR A 59 3.12 15.18 -7.46
C THR A 59 4.02 16.36 -7.12
N ARG A 60 4.36 17.23 -8.09
CA ARG A 60 5.14 18.45 -7.83
C ARG A 60 4.46 19.37 -6.81
N ILE A 61 3.13 19.49 -6.89
CA ILE A 61 2.32 20.26 -5.92
C ILE A 61 2.40 19.61 -4.53
N PHE A 62 2.21 18.30 -4.41
CA PHE A 62 2.35 17.59 -3.14
C PHE A 62 3.76 17.73 -2.53
N VAL A 63 4.81 17.67 -3.35
CA VAL A 63 6.20 17.84 -2.90
C VAL A 63 6.43 19.27 -2.38
N SER A 64 5.80 20.28 -2.99
CA SER A 64 5.86 21.66 -2.50
C SER A 64 5.25 21.82 -1.10
N LEU A 65 4.23 21.00 -0.78
CA LEU A 65 3.51 20.98 0.51
C LEU A 65 4.17 20.14 1.61
N GLY A 66 5.22 19.38 1.29
CA GLY A 66 5.99 18.60 2.28
C GLY A 66 6.17 17.11 1.94
N VAL A 67 5.53 16.60 0.89
CA VAL A 67 5.70 15.19 0.49
C VAL A 67 7.14 14.91 0.08
N ARG A 68 7.67 13.81 0.58
CA ARG A 68 9.03 13.31 0.26
C ARG A 68 9.03 11.87 -0.24
N LYS A 69 8.00 11.09 0.11
CA LYS A 69 7.91 9.66 -0.21
C LYS A 69 6.73 9.39 -1.11
N LEU A 70 6.97 8.69 -2.21
CA LEU A 70 5.94 8.28 -3.17
C LEU A 70 5.75 6.78 -3.10
N ARG A 71 4.49 6.34 -3.08
CA ARG A 71 4.13 4.93 -3.22
C ARG A 71 3.23 4.72 -4.42
N ILE A 72 3.76 4.03 -5.43
CA ILE A 72 3.03 3.64 -6.62
C ILE A 72 2.27 2.35 -6.35
N THR A 73 0.99 2.34 -6.70
CA THR A 73 0.03 1.26 -6.44
C THR A 73 -1.01 1.23 -7.56
N GLY A 74 -2.03 0.38 -7.44
CA GLY A 74 -3.27 0.51 -8.20
C GLY A 74 -4.30 -0.48 -7.66
N GLY A 75 -5.00 -1.11 -8.58
CA GLY A 75 -5.06 -2.58 -8.60
C GLY A 75 -3.63 -3.15 -8.73
N GLU A 76 -3.27 -3.66 -9.91
CA GLU A 76 -1.89 -4.06 -10.19
C GLU A 76 -1.17 -2.98 -11.04
N PRO A 77 -0.25 -2.20 -10.45
CA PRO A 77 0.41 -1.10 -11.17
C PRO A 77 1.20 -1.57 -12.41
N LEU A 78 1.73 -2.79 -12.43
CA LEU A 78 2.46 -3.32 -13.59
C LEU A 78 1.57 -3.58 -14.82
N LEU A 79 0.25 -3.41 -14.71
CA LEU A 79 -0.66 -3.38 -15.86
C LEU A 79 -0.73 -2.00 -16.52
N ARG A 80 -0.26 -0.93 -15.85
CA ARG A 80 -0.19 0.39 -16.44
C ARG A 80 0.94 0.42 -17.47
N LYS A 81 0.56 0.58 -18.75
CA LYS A 81 1.52 0.70 -19.86
C LYS A 81 2.51 1.82 -19.58
N ASN A 82 3.77 1.59 -19.96
CA ASN A 82 4.88 2.52 -19.81
C ASN A 82 5.15 2.98 -18.37
N LEU A 83 4.80 2.18 -17.35
CA LEU A 83 5.07 2.55 -15.95
C LEU A 83 6.54 3.01 -15.69
N PRO A 84 7.59 2.40 -16.27
CA PRO A 84 8.96 2.90 -16.10
C PRO A 84 9.14 4.38 -16.48
N GLU A 85 8.44 4.87 -17.50
CA GLU A 85 8.47 6.28 -17.90
C GLU A 85 7.94 7.19 -16.79
N LEU A 86 6.84 6.79 -16.14
CA LEU A 86 6.30 7.53 -15.00
C LEU A 86 7.30 7.56 -13.84
N ILE A 87 7.92 6.43 -13.52
CA ILE A 87 8.94 6.37 -12.46
C ILE A 87 10.09 7.35 -12.76
N GLU A 88 10.60 7.36 -13.99
CA GLU A 88 11.69 8.25 -14.39
C GLU A 88 11.31 9.73 -14.22
N ARG A 89 10.10 10.12 -14.65
CA ARG A 89 9.58 11.48 -14.49
C ARG A 89 9.48 11.87 -13.01
N LEU A 90 8.93 11.00 -12.18
CA LEU A 90 8.78 11.25 -10.74
C LEU A 90 10.11 11.32 -10.02
N ASN A 91 11.10 10.52 -10.43
CA ASN A 91 12.44 10.52 -9.85
C ASN A 91 13.22 11.80 -10.14
N LYS A 92 12.85 12.55 -11.19
CA LYS A 92 13.42 13.86 -11.54
C LYS A 92 12.78 15.04 -10.80
N ILE A 93 11.82 14.80 -9.91
CA ILE A 93 11.18 15.86 -9.13
C ILE A 93 12.03 16.19 -7.90
N ASP A 94 12.59 17.40 -7.87
CA ASP A 94 13.35 17.89 -6.72
C ASP A 94 12.54 17.83 -5.42
N GLY A 95 13.07 17.10 -4.42
CA GLY A 95 12.45 16.88 -3.13
C GLY A 95 11.79 15.50 -2.97
N VAL A 96 11.69 14.69 -4.02
CA VAL A 96 11.36 13.27 -3.87
C VAL A 96 12.60 12.52 -3.35
N GLU A 97 12.45 11.86 -2.20
CA GLU A 97 13.52 11.13 -1.52
C GLU A 97 13.43 9.61 -1.72
N ASP A 98 12.22 9.08 -1.91
CA ASP A 98 11.97 7.64 -2.03
C ASP A 98 10.75 7.38 -2.92
N ILE A 99 10.89 6.45 -3.87
CA ILE A 99 9.80 5.93 -4.68
C ILE A 99 9.73 4.42 -4.44
N GLY A 100 8.60 3.96 -3.90
CA GLY A 100 8.32 2.54 -3.72
C GLY A 100 7.17 2.08 -4.59
N LEU A 101 7.24 0.84 -5.08
CA LEU A 101 6.14 0.18 -5.79
C LEU A 101 5.52 -0.89 -4.88
N THR A 102 4.19 -0.97 -4.82
CA THR A 102 3.48 -2.14 -4.25
C THR A 102 2.84 -2.93 -5.39
N THR A 103 3.18 -4.21 -5.53
CA THR A 103 2.73 -5.10 -6.63
C THR A 103 2.43 -6.50 -6.09
N ASN A 104 1.61 -7.28 -6.79
CA ASN A 104 1.49 -8.72 -6.53
C ASN A 104 2.68 -9.53 -7.07
N GLY A 105 3.62 -8.91 -7.78
CA GLY A 105 4.87 -9.51 -8.21
C GLY A 105 4.79 -10.42 -9.44
N SER A 106 3.60 -10.78 -9.90
CA SER A 106 3.42 -11.74 -11.01
C SER A 106 4.00 -11.27 -12.36
N LEU A 107 4.08 -9.95 -12.56
CA LEU A 107 4.69 -9.34 -13.75
C LEU A 107 6.09 -8.77 -13.48
N LEU A 108 6.56 -8.85 -12.24
CA LEU A 108 7.77 -8.14 -11.80
C LEU A 108 9.02 -8.66 -12.53
N LYS A 109 9.10 -9.96 -12.81
CA LYS A 109 10.20 -10.55 -13.58
C LYS A 109 10.42 -9.87 -14.93
N LYS A 110 9.34 -9.47 -15.59
CA LYS A 110 9.40 -8.79 -16.89
C LYS A 110 9.86 -7.34 -16.76
N PHE A 111 9.38 -6.63 -15.74
CA PHE A 111 9.55 -5.17 -15.62
C PHE A 111 10.70 -4.73 -14.72
N ALA A 112 11.27 -5.62 -13.89
CA ALA A 112 12.31 -5.27 -12.93
C ALA A 112 13.51 -4.52 -13.55
N PRO A 113 14.10 -4.94 -14.69
CA PRO A 113 15.22 -4.23 -15.29
C PRO A 113 14.87 -2.78 -15.68
N ASP A 114 13.74 -2.58 -16.36
CA ASP A 114 13.32 -1.25 -16.83
C ASP A 114 12.93 -0.33 -15.66
N LEU A 115 12.26 -0.87 -14.64
CA LEU A 115 11.91 -0.12 -13.44
C LEU A 115 13.15 0.32 -12.65
N TYR A 116 14.16 -0.55 -12.53
CA TYR A 116 15.41 -0.22 -11.86
C TYR A 116 16.15 0.88 -12.63
N LYS A 117 16.27 0.74 -13.96
CA LYS A 117 16.87 1.75 -14.83
C LYS A 117 16.16 3.10 -14.75
N ALA A 118 14.84 3.11 -14.56
CA ALA A 118 14.05 4.32 -14.35
C ALA A 118 14.26 4.99 -12.97
N GLY A 119 14.98 4.33 -12.05
CA GLY A 119 15.29 4.86 -10.72
C GLY A 119 14.47 4.27 -9.58
N LEU A 120 13.67 3.21 -9.81
CA LEU A 120 12.96 2.54 -8.73
C LEU A 120 13.94 1.78 -7.82
N SER A 121 14.00 2.15 -6.54
CA SER A 121 14.95 1.59 -5.58
C SER A 121 14.39 0.45 -4.72
N ARG A 122 13.05 0.37 -4.59
CA ARG A 122 12.39 -0.60 -3.71
C ARG A 122 11.04 -1.07 -4.23
N VAL A 123 10.78 -2.35 -4.06
CA VAL A 123 9.48 -2.97 -4.30
C VAL A 123 8.95 -3.61 -3.03
N THR A 124 7.63 -3.59 -2.88
CA THR A 124 6.88 -4.31 -1.86
C THR A 124 5.97 -5.28 -2.57
N VAL A 125 6.19 -6.57 -2.37
CA VAL A 125 5.44 -7.63 -3.05
C VAL A 125 4.41 -8.22 -2.09
N SER A 126 3.16 -8.28 -2.51
CA SER A 126 2.10 -8.97 -1.77
C SER A 126 2.13 -10.46 -2.09
N LEU A 127 2.41 -11.28 -1.07
CA LEU A 127 2.39 -12.74 -1.16
C LEU A 127 1.78 -13.28 0.14
N ASP A 128 0.59 -13.85 0.04
CA ASP A 128 -0.20 -14.23 1.23
C ASP A 128 0.00 -15.70 1.65
N SER A 129 0.81 -16.48 0.92
CA SER A 129 1.16 -17.88 1.25
C SER A 129 2.31 -18.37 0.37
N LEU A 130 3.12 -19.30 0.89
CA LEU A 130 4.09 -20.10 0.11
C LEU A 130 3.52 -21.45 -0.36
N ASP A 131 2.35 -21.83 0.14
CA ASP A 131 1.63 -23.01 -0.30
C ASP A 131 0.89 -22.70 -1.62
N GLU A 132 1.09 -23.56 -2.61
CA GLU A 132 0.62 -23.32 -3.97
C GLU A 132 -0.92 -23.31 -4.07
N GLU A 133 -1.59 -24.23 -3.36
CA GLU A 133 -3.04 -24.34 -3.37
C GLU A 133 -3.70 -23.18 -2.63
N ARG A 134 -3.18 -22.85 -1.44
CA ARG A 134 -3.69 -21.74 -0.64
C ARG A 134 -3.44 -20.40 -1.31
N PHE A 135 -2.25 -20.16 -1.86
CA PHE A 135 -1.97 -18.94 -2.60
C PHE A 135 -2.90 -18.80 -3.82
N SER A 136 -3.07 -19.88 -4.59
CA SER A 136 -4.00 -19.90 -5.73
C SER A 136 -5.43 -19.58 -5.29
N TYR A 137 -5.90 -20.19 -4.20
CA TYR A 137 -7.22 -19.90 -3.65
C TYR A 137 -7.37 -18.41 -3.24
N LEU A 138 -6.38 -17.86 -2.54
CA LEU A 138 -6.40 -16.49 -2.04
C LEU A 138 -6.37 -15.46 -3.17
N ASN A 139 -5.62 -15.73 -4.25
CA ASN A 139 -5.44 -14.80 -5.37
C ASN A 139 -6.53 -14.88 -6.47
N GLY A 140 -7.53 -15.76 -6.29
CA GLY A 140 -8.60 -15.97 -7.26
C GLY A 140 -8.21 -16.88 -8.42
N ASN A 141 -7.29 -17.81 -8.19
CA ASN A 141 -6.76 -18.78 -9.17
C ASN A 141 -6.09 -18.10 -10.39
N ARG A 142 -5.42 -16.97 -10.16
CA ARG A 142 -4.81 -16.13 -11.20
C ARG A 142 -3.30 -16.27 -11.32
N SER A 143 -2.62 -16.80 -10.30
CA SER A 143 -1.17 -16.99 -10.35
C SER A 143 -0.68 -18.07 -9.41
N LYS A 144 0.61 -18.39 -9.56
CA LYS A 144 1.33 -19.40 -8.80
C LYS A 144 2.41 -18.78 -7.94
N VAL A 145 2.74 -19.40 -6.81
CA VAL A 145 3.78 -18.93 -5.88
C VAL A 145 5.11 -18.77 -6.62
N ARG A 146 5.48 -19.77 -7.43
CA ARG A 146 6.71 -19.75 -8.22
C ARG A 146 6.82 -18.53 -9.15
N THR A 147 5.71 -18.05 -9.70
CA THR A 147 5.70 -16.87 -10.58
C THR A 147 6.09 -15.62 -9.79
N VAL A 148 5.52 -15.45 -8.59
CA VAL A 148 5.81 -14.32 -7.70
C VAL A 148 7.24 -14.38 -7.17
N LEU A 149 7.70 -15.56 -6.73
CA LEU A 149 9.09 -15.76 -6.30
C LEU A 149 10.10 -15.47 -7.42
N GLY A 150 9.81 -15.86 -8.65
CA GLY A 150 10.64 -15.51 -9.81
C GLY A 150 10.69 -14.00 -10.09
N GLY A 151 9.61 -13.27 -9.77
CA GLY A 151 9.57 -11.81 -9.83
C GLY A 151 10.41 -11.16 -8.73
N ILE A 152 10.31 -11.67 -7.50
CA ILE A 152 11.13 -11.24 -6.35
C ILE A 152 12.62 -11.42 -6.66
N GLN A 153 13.01 -12.60 -7.15
CA GLN A 153 14.39 -12.90 -7.52
C GLN A 153 14.90 -11.92 -8.58
N ALA A 154 14.15 -11.70 -9.67
CA ALA A 154 14.56 -10.77 -10.72
C ALA A 154 14.71 -9.33 -10.23
N ALA A 155 13.85 -8.88 -9.31
CA ALA A 155 13.97 -7.56 -8.70
C ALA A 155 15.20 -7.45 -7.78
N ALA A 156 15.52 -8.52 -7.03
CA ALA A 156 16.73 -8.58 -6.21
C ALA A 156 18.01 -8.59 -7.06
N GLU A 157 18.02 -9.35 -8.17
CA GLU A 157 19.17 -9.45 -9.10
C GLU A 157 19.55 -8.11 -9.74
N VAL A 158 18.57 -7.25 -10.03
CA VAL A 158 18.83 -5.90 -10.55
C VAL A 158 19.21 -4.90 -9.44
N GLY A 159 19.18 -5.31 -8.17
CA GLY A 159 19.61 -4.49 -7.03
C GLY A 159 18.49 -3.72 -6.31
N MET A 160 17.22 -4.05 -6.53
CA MET A 160 16.13 -3.45 -5.75
C MET A 160 16.07 -4.02 -4.33
N LYS A 161 15.73 -3.17 -3.37
CA LYS A 161 15.37 -3.62 -2.02
C LYS A 161 13.99 -4.26 -2.05
N ILE A 162 13.86 -5.47 -1.51
CA ILE A 162 12.60 -6.20 -1.47
C ILE A 162 11.98 -6.15 -0.07
N LYS A 163 10.67 -5.90 -0.03
CA LYS A 163 9.84 -6.12 1.15
C LYS A 163 8.66 -7.00 0.77
N MET A 164 8.22 -7.83 1.68
CA MET A 164 7.05 -8.68 1.51
C MET A 164 5.93 -8.18 2.41
N ASN A 165 4.70 -8.21 1.90
CA ASN A 165 3.49 -8.04 2.69
C ASN A 165 2.69 -9.34 2.63
N MET A 166 2.27 -9.83 3.80
CA MET A 166 1.33 -10.93 3.96
C MET A 166 0.15 -10.43 4.80
N VAL A 167 -1.05 -10.41 4.23
CA VAL A 167 -2.27 -10.21 4.99
C VAL A 167 -2.61 -11.53 5.67
N VAL A 168 -2.76 -11.51 6.99
CA VAL A 168 -3.07 -12.72 7.78
C VAL A 168 -4.56 -12.73 8.10
N GLN A 169 -5.22 -13.81 7.67
CA GLN A 169 -6.64 -14.08 7.88
C GLN A 169 -6.80 -15.42 8.59
N LYS A 170 -7.52 -15.39 9.72
CA LYS A 170 -7.82 -16.58 10.51
C LYS A 170 -8.74 -17.53 9.72
N GLY A 171 -8.52 -18.83 9.85
CA GLY A 171 -9.16 -19.89 9.08
C GLY A 171 -8.74 -19.93 7.62
N LYS A 172 -7.76 -19.13 7.18
CA LYS A 172 -7.34 -19.04 5.76
C LYS A 172 -5.86 -19.32 5.60
N ASN A 173 -4.99 -18.54 6.23
CA ASN A 173 -3.54 -18.59 6.01
C ASN A 173 -2.67 -18.36 7.25
N GLU A 174 -3.25 -18.31 8.46
CA GLU A 174 -2.50 -18.14 9.70
C GLU A 174 -1.48 -19.26 9.93
N GLN A 175 -1.74 -20.47 9.42
CA GLN A 175 -0.82 -21.60 9.50
C GLN A 175 0.51 -21.35 8.77
N ASP A 176 0.56 -20.39 7.85
CA ASP A 176 1.76 -20.09 7.06
C ASP A 176 2.70 -19.09 7.73
N ILE A 177 2.29 -18.46 8.84
CA ILE A 177 3.04 -17.37 9.49
C ILE A 177 4.51 -17.75 9.74
N VAL A 178 4.74 -18.92 10.35
CA VAL A 178 6.09 -19.37 10.73
C VAL A 178 6.91 -19.74 9.50
N GLN A 179 6.31 -20.43 8.52
CA GLN A 179 7.01 -20.82 7.29
C GLN A 179 7.40 -19.59 6.46
N MET A 180 6.50 -18.62 6.33
CA MET A 180 6.75 -17.35 5.66
C MET A 180 7.89 -16.57 6.33
N ALA A 181 7.85 -16.46 7.66
CA ALA A 181 8.91 -15.83 8.44
C ALA A 181 10.27 -16.51 8.20
N GLN A 182 10.34 -17.84 8.26
CA GLN A 182 11.57 -18.59 8.07
C GLN A 182 12.14 -18.38 6.66
N TYR A 183 11.29 -18.55 5.64
CA TYR A 183 11.70 -18.44 4.24
C TYR A 183 12.28 -17.06 3.93
N PHE A 184 11.60 -15.98 4.32
CA PHE A 184 12.06 -14.63 3.99
C PHE A 184 13.24 -14.17 4.85
N LYS A 185 13.39 -14.71 6.08
CA LYS A 185 14.62 -14.56 6.86
C LYS A 185 15.82 -15.17 6.12
N GLU A 186 15.71 -16.41 5.63
CA GLU A 186 16.79 -17.09 4.89
C GLU A 186 17.16 -16.36 3.58
N ASN A 187 16.16 -15.78 2.92
CA ASN A 187 16.34 -15.03 1.67
C ASN A 187 16.64 -13.53 1.89
N LYS A 188 16.85 -13.08 3.13
CA LYS A 188 17.20 -11.69 3.49
C LYS A 188 16.23 -10.66 2.91
N HIS A 189 14.94 -10.94 3.05
CA HIS A 189 13.86 -10.06 2.64
C HIS A 189 12.99 -9.73 3.84
N ILE A 190 12.69 -8.45 4.04
CA ILE A 190 11.88 -8.02 5.18
C ILE A 190 10.43 -8.41 4.94
N LEU A 191 9.89 -9.31 5.77
CA LEU A 191 8.49 -9.69 5.76
C LEU A 191 7.66 -8.81 6.71
N ARG A 192 6.51 -8.35 6.23
CA ARG A 192 5.53 -7.60 7.02
C ARG A 192 4.22 -8.37 7.07
N PHE A 193 3.83 -8.77 8.27
CA PHE A 193 2.50 -9.29 8.53
C PHE A 193 1.52 -8.14 8.71
N ILE A 194 0.33 -8.26 8.15
CA ILE A 194 -0.72 -7.25 8.20
C ILE A 194 -1.97 -7.91 8.76
N GLU A 195 -2.53 -7.34 9.83
CA GLU A 195 -3.81 -7.80 10.36
C GLU A 195 -4.91 -7.58 9.32
N TYR A 196 -5.78 -8.58 9.13
CA TYR A 196 -6.91 -8.43 8.24
C TYR A 196 -7.85 -7.29 8.68
N MET A 197 -8.25 -6.42 7.74
CA MET A 197 -8.93 -5.16 8.02
C MET A 197 -10.29 -5.02 7.33
N ASP A 198 -11.15 -4.24 7.97
CA ASP A 198 -12.42 -3.70 7.46
C ASP A 198 -12.20 -2.56 6.44
N VAL A 199 -11.59 -2.85 5.29
CA VAL A 199 -11.38 -1.88 4.20
C VAL A 199 -12.26 -2.25 3.00
N GLY A 200 -12.93 -1.26 2.43
CA GLY A 200 -13.89 -1.49 1.35
C GLY A 200 -15.22 -2.03 1.89
N ASN A 201 -16.10 -2.42 0.98
CA ASN A 201 -17.43 -2.95 1.32
C ASN A 201 -17.58 -4.41 0.89
N PHE A 202 -16.65 -4.94 0.09
CA PHE A 202 -16.80 -6.24 -0.58
C PHE A 202 -16.03 -7.39 0.06
N ASN A 203 -15.28 -7.12 1.14
CA ASN A 203 -14.42 -8.10 1.76
C ASN A 203 -15.13 -8.93 2.85
N GLY A 204 -16.37 -8.57 3.24
CA GLY A 204 -17.15 -9.32 4.23
C GLY A 204 -16.46 -9.44 5.59
N TRP A 205 -15.64 -8.46 5.96
CA TRP A 205 -14.76 -8.52 7.14
C TRP A 205 -15.51 -8.75 8.44
N GLU A 206 -14.95 -9.63 9.29
CA GLU A 206 -15.39 -9.86 10.67
C GLU A 206 -14.19 -9.87 11.64
N LEU A 207 -14.43 -9.46 12.89
CA LEU A 207 -13.38 -9.44 13.93
C LEU A 207 -12.80 -10.83 14.20
N ASP A 208 -13.63 -11.88 14.09
CA ASP A 208 -13.21 -13.27 14.34
C ASP A 208 -12.24 -13.80 13.27
N GLU A 209 -12.11 -13.12 12.13
CA GLU A 209 -11.14 -13.44 11.08
C GLU A 209 -9.77 -12.77 11.31
N VAL A 210 -9.63 -11.96 12.37
CA VAL A 210 -8.38 -11.26 12.69
C VAL A 210 -7.45 -12.17 13.50
N VAL A 211 -6.19 -12.27 13.04
CA VAL A 211 -5.08 -12.77 13.86
C VAL A 211 -4.29 -11.55 14.33
N SER A 212 -4.25 -11.34 15.64
CA SER A 212 -3.63 -10.16 16.24
C SER A 212 -2.10 -10.17 16.10
N LYS A 213 -1.49 -8.99 16.21
CA LYS A 213 -0.03 -8.85 16.37
C LYS A 213 0.52 -9.75 17.46
N GLN A 214 -0.17 -9.85 18.59
CA GLN A 214 0.28 -10.65 19.72
C GLN A 214 0.29 -12.15 19.37
N GLU A 215 -0.77 -12.65 18.74
CA GLU A 215 -0.83 -14.04 18.27
C GLU A 215 0.26 -14.33 17.22
N ILE A 216 0.47 -13.43 16.25
CA ILE A 216 1.54 -13.57 15.25
C ILE A 216 2.92 -13.65 15.93
N LEU A 217 3.20 -12.77 16.90
CA LEU A 217 4.45 -12.77 17.65
C LEU A 217 4.62 -14.06 18.45
N GLU A 218 3.58 -14.53 19.12
CA GLU A 218 3.62 -15.78 19.91
C GLU A 218 3.91 -16.99 19.04
N MET A 219 3.30 -17.07 17.84
CA MET A 219 3.55 -18.14 16.89
C MET A 219 5.01 -18.14 16.41
N ILE A 220 5.56 -16.97 16.08
CA ILE A 220 6.94 -16.86 15.60
C ILE A 220 7.94 -17.11 16.74
N ASN A 221 7.73 -16.51 17.92
CA ASN A 221 8.63 -16.62 19.07
C ASN A 221 8.83 -18.06 19.56
N LYS A 222 7.86 -18.95 19.36
CA LYS A 222 8.00 -20.38 19.70
C LYS A 222 9.11 -21.08 18.90
N VAL A 223 9.47 -20.58 17.72
CA VAL A 223 10.42 -21.24 16.80
C VAL A 223 11.61 -20.34 16.49
N MET A 224 11.37 -19.05 16.28
CA MET A 224 12.36 -18.03 15.94
C MET A 224 12.16 -16.81 16.84
N PRO A 225 12.77 -16.78 18.03
CA PRO A 225 12.62 -15.68 18.98
C PRO A 225 12.94 -14.30 18.37
N LEU A 226 12.13 -13.32 18.74
CA LEU A 226 12.14 -11.95 18.26
C LEU A 226 12.35 -10.96 19.40
N GLU A 227 13.08 -9.89 19.12
CA GLU A 227 13.17 -8.70 19.97
C GLU A 227 12.62 -7.48 19.25
N ARG A 228 11.94 -6.58 19.98
CA ARG A 228 11.43 -5.34 19.39
C ARG A 228 12.58 -4.38 19.12
N ILE A 229 12.54 -3.70 17.97
CA ILE A 229 13.52 -2.66 17.61
C ILE A 229 12.81 -1.34 17.26
N GLU A 230 13.58 -0.25 17.32
CA GLU A 230 13.08 1.11 17.05
C GLU A 230 12.61 1.30 15.60
N ALA A 231 11.71 2.27 15.39
CA ALA A 231 11.29 2.68 14.05
C ALA A 231 12.45 3.29 13.25
N ASN A 232 12.49 3.08 11.93
CA ASN A 232 13.49 3.71 11.06
C ASN A 232 13.24 5.21 10.89
N TYR A 233 12.00 5.65 11.00
CA TYR A 233 11.59 7.03 10.79
C TYR A 233 10.26 7.34 11.51
N PRO A 234 9.99 8.61 11.84
CA PRO A 234 8.71 9.03 12.39
C PRO A 234 7.54 8.66 11.49
N GLY A 235 6.52 7.99 12.04
CA GLY A 235 5.34 7.54 11.27
C GLY A 235 5.53 6.22 10.52
N GLU A 236 6.60 5.45 10.80
CA GLU A 236 6.67 4.07 10.32
C GLU A 236 5.50 3.23 10.89
N VAL A 237 4.69 2.70 9.97
CA VAL A 237 3.42 2.01 10.30
C VAL A 237 3.65 0.61 10.88
N ALA A 238 4.72 -0.07 10.45
CA ALA A 238 5.02 -1.41 10.94
C ALA A 238 5.80 -1.32 12.25
N THR A 239 5.33 -1.99 13.30
CA THR A 239 6.17 -2.25 14.46
C THR A 239 7.23 -3.26 14.06
N ARG A 240 8.51 -2.95 14.33
CA ARG A 240 9.64 -3.74 13.87
C ARG A 240 10.15 -4.70 14.94
N TYR A 241 10.57 -5.87 14.50
CA TYR A 241 11.17 -6.90 15.32
C TYR A 241 12.37 -7.51 14.60
N ARG A 242 13.44 -7.80 15.33
CA ARG A 242 14.63 -8.49 14.84
C ARG A 242 14.64 -9.92 15.37
N TYR A 243 15.12 -10.87 14.58
CA TYR A 243 15.40 -12.22 15.07
C TYR A 243 16.61 -12.22 16.00
N ILE A 244 16.48 -12.81 17.20
CA ILE A 244 17.60 -12.88 18.14
C ILE A 244 18.78 -13.63 17.50
N GLY A 245 19.97 -13.02 17.55
CA GLY A 245 21.20 -13.56 16.96
C GLY A 245 21.34 -13.36 15.45
N SER A 246 20.54 -12.50 14.83
CA SER A 246 20.58 -12.18 13.40
C SER A 246 20.26 -10.71 13.16
N ASP A 247 20.74 -10.12 12.07
CA ASP A 247 20.38 -8.75 11.67
C ASP A 247 19.06 -8.67 10.89
N GLU A 248 18.47 -9.82 10.56
CA GLU A 248 17.23 -9.89 9.78
C GLU A 248 16.01 -9.49 10.63
N GLU A 249 14.99 -8.91 9.97
CA GLU A 249 13.84 -8.33 10.64
C GLU A 249 12.50 -8.68 9.99
N ILE A 250 11.46 -8.61 10.81
CA ILE A 250 10.06 -8.56 10.35
C ILE A 250 9.39 -7.27 10.81
N GLY A 251 8.27 -6.95 10.17
CA GLY A 251 7.34 -5.95 10.65
C GLY A 251 5.96 -6.54 10.91
N ILE A 252 5.20 -5.92 11.82
CA ILE A 252 3.78 -6.21 11.99
C ILE A 252 3.01 -4.89 11.87
N ILE A 253 2.02 -4.87 10.98
CA ILE A 253 1.09 -3.76 10.78
C ILE A 253 -0.20 -4.11 11.51
N SER A 254 -0.35 -3.57 12.72
CA SER A 254 -1.49 -3.78 13.61
C SER A 254 -2.67 -2.88 13.28
N SER A 255 -3.19 -3.03 12.08
CA SER A 255 -4.27 -2.18 11.60
C SER A 255 -5.57 -2.26 12.40
N VAL A 256 -5.75 -3.34 13.17
CA VAL A 256 -6.93 -3.58 13.98
C VAL A 256 -6.65 -3.43 15.47
N THR A 257 -5.57 -4.02 15.99
CA THR A 257 -5.37 -4.16 17.44
C THR A 257 -4.52 -3.05 18.08
N ASP A 258 -3.73 -2.32 17.29
CA ASP A 258 -2.82 -1.28 17.78
C ASP A 258 -2.65 -0.18 16.71
N SER A 259 -3.52 0.83 16.80
CA SER A 259 -3.68 1.84 15.75
C SER A 259 -2.49 2.80 15.67
N PHE A 260 -2.18 3.24 14.44
CA PHE A 260 -1.08 4.15 14.13
C PHE A 260 -1.58 5.50 13.56
N CYS A 261 -2.83 5.88 13.84
CA CYS A 261 -3.41 7.10 13.26
C CYS A 261 -2.73 8.37 13.76
N SER A 262 -2.24 8.39 15.01
CA SER A 262 -1.54 9.53 15.63
C SER A 262 -0.28 9.97 14.86
N SER A 263 0.35 9.07 14.11
CA SER A 263 1.57 9.34 13.32
C SER A 263 1.34 9.24 11.80
N CYS A 264 0.08 9.17 11.36
CA CYS A 264 -0.24 8.95 9.95
C CYS A 264 -0.08 10.21 9.08
N THR A 265 0.88 10.18 8.16
CA THR A 265 1.30 11.28 7.27
C THR A 265 0.85 11.15 5.81
N ARG A 266 -0.08 10.21 5.53
CA ARG A 266 -0.39 9.72 4.19
C ARG A 266 -1.58 10.43 3.53
N ALA A 267 -1.35 10.93 2.32
CA ALA A 267 -2.38 11.25 1.33
C ALA A 267 -2.45 10.16 0.25
N ARG A 268 -3.61 10.01 -0.39
CA ARG A 268 -3.87 8.99 -1.42
C ARG A 268 -4.59 9.62 -2.61
N ILE A 269 -4.13 9.32 -3.81
CA ILE A 269 -4.79 9.68 -5.07
C ILE A 269 -5.27 8.40 -5.74
N SER A 270 -6.56 8.32 -6.05
CA SER A 270 -7.13 7.22 -6.85
C SER A 270 -6.74 7.32 -8.33
N ALA A 271 -6.92 6.24 -9.09
CA ALA A 271 -6.64 6.22 -10.53
C ALA A 271 -7.44 7.29 -11.30
N GLU A 272 -8.67 7.57 -10.88
CA GLU A 272 -9.51 8.63 -11.46
C GLU A 272 -9.17 10.05 -10.99
N GLY A 273 -8.20 10.21 -10.09
CA GLY A 273 -7.72 11.52 -9.63
C GLY A 273 -8.50 12.13 -8.48
N LYS A 274 -9.06 11.30 -7.58
CA LYS A 274 -9.64 11.79 -6.32
C LYS A 274 -8.63 11.70 -5.18
N LEU A 275 -8.55 12.75 -4.37
CA LEU A 275 -7.75 12.82 -3.16
C LEU A 275 -8.54 12.29 -1.94
N TYR A 276 -7.91 11.34 -1.25
CA TYR A 276 -8.35 10.79 0.02
C TYR A 276 -7.28 10.97 1.09
N THR A 277 -7.71 11.33 2.28
CA THR A 277 -6.87 11.58 3.47
C THR A 277 -6.80 10.38 4.42
N CYS A 278 -7.59 9.34 4.14
CA CYS A 278 -7.66 8.08 4.88
C CYS A 278 -7.92 6.89 3.95
N LEU A 279 -7.47 5.69 4.34
CA LEU A 279 -7.80 4.45 3.63
C LEU A 279 -9.28 4.08 3.75
N PHE A 280 -9.93 4.52 4.83
CA PHE A 280 -11.32 4.18 5.18
C PHE A 280 -12.29 5.32 4.84
N ALA A 281 -11.86 6.31 4.05
CA ALA A 281 -12.68 7.44 3.67
C ALA A 281 -13.89 7.01 2.82
N SER A 282 -15.04 7.66 3.02
CA SER A 282 -16.26 7.41 2.24
C SER A 282 -16.40 8.31 1.02
N LYS A 283 -15.72 9.47 1.02
CA LYS A 283 -15.73 10.47 -0.05
C LYS A 283 -14.31 10.94 -0.35
N GLY A 284 -14.06 11.28 -1.62
CA GLY A 284 -12.80 11.85 -2.08
C GLY A 284 -13.03 13.22 -2.72
N ASN A 285 -11.98 14.04 -2.77
CA ASN A 285 -12.00 15.37 -3.39
C ASN A 285 -11.52 15.25 -4.84
N ASP A 286 -12.28 15.76 -5.81
CA ASP A 286 -11.94 15.61 -7.23
C ASP A 286 -10.80 16.56 -7.62
N LEU A 287 -9.57 16.03 -7.72
CA LEU A 287 -8.43 16.78 -8.23
C LEU A 287 -8.35 16.74 -9.75
N ARG A 288 -8.96 15.74 -10.41
CA ARG A 288 -8.90 15.61 -11.86
C ARG A 288 -9.61 16.78 -12.53
N GLU A 289 -10.77 17.18 -12.02
CA GLU A 289 -11.45 18.37 -12.50
C GLU A 289 -10.56 19.60 -12.41
N LEU A 290 -9.92 19.83 -11.26
CA LEU A 290 -9.00 20.96 -11.07
C LEU A 290 -7.81 20.91 -12.04
N LEU A 291 -7.22 19.72 -12.25
CA LEU A 291 -6.10 19.52 -13.16
C LEU A 291 -6.46 19.78 -14.63
N ARG A 292 -7.73 19.56 -15.01
CA ARG A 292 -8.23 19.68 -16.40
C ARG A 292 -8.92 21.01 -16.71
N SER A 293 -9.41 21.73 -15.71
CA SER A 293 -10.21 22.96 -15.87
C SER A 293 -9.38 24.26 -15.87
N GLY A 294 -8.08 24.19 -16.17
CA GLY A 294 -7.23 25.39 -16.34
C GLY A 294 -6.76 26.07 -15.06
N TYR A 295 -7.01 25.50 -13.88
CA TYR A 295 -6.48 26.01 -12.61
C TYR A 295 -4.95 26.07 -12.65
N THR A 296 -4.38 27.10 -12.03
CA THR A 296 -2.93 27.26 -11.81
C THR A 296 -2.41 26.26 -10.78
N ASN A 297 -1.08 26.09 -10.70
CA ASN A 297 -0.50 25.21 -9.69
C ASN A 297 -0.71 25.76 -8.28
N GLU A 298 -0.70 27.08 -8.14
CA GLU A 298 -0.89 27.80 -6.89
C GLU A 298 -2.30 27.58 -6.33
N GLU A 299 -3.33 27.73 -7.17
CA GLU A 299 -4.73 27.49 -6.76
C GLU A 299 -4.94 26.02 -6.33
N ILE A 300 -4.40 25.06 -7.08
CA ILE A 300 -4.49 23.64 -6.70
C ILE A 300 -3.70 23.37 -5.41
N THR A 301 -2.56 24.05 -5.21
CA THR A 301 -1.77 23.95 -3.98
C THR A 301 -2.58 24.42 -2.78
N ASP A 302 -3.30 25.54 -2.91
CA ASP A 302 -4.15 26.08 -1.85
C ASP A 302 -5.29 25.13 -1.50
N VAL A 303 -5.98 24.56 -2.49
CA VAL A 303 -7.03 23.55 -2.28
C VAL A 303 -6.50 22.32 -1.54
N ILE A 304 -5.36 21.76 -1.97
CA ILE A 304 -4.77 20.58 -1.31
C ILE A 304 -4.33 20.92 0.11
N ARG A 305 -3.76 22.11 0.33
CA ARG A 305 -3.36 22.58 1.66
C ARG A 305 -4.57 22.68 2.59
N ASP A 306 -5.68 23.24 2.12
CA ASP A 306 -6.91 23.37 2.91
C ASP A 306 -7.55 22.03 3.24
N ILE A 307 -7.55 21.08 2.28
CA ILE A 307 -7.99 19.70 2.53
C ILE A 307 -7.15 19.07 3.64
N TRP A 308 -5.81 19.21 3.58
CA TRP A 308 -4.94 18.64 4.60
C TRP A 308 -5.07 19.34 5.95
N ASN A 309 -5.12 20.67 5.99
CA ASN A 309 -5.29 21.44 7.22
C ASN A 309 -6.59 21.12 7.97
N ASN A 310 -7.62 20.67 7.24
CA ASN A 310 -8.90 20.25 7.82
C ASN A 310 -9.04 18.75 8.05
N ARG A 311 -8.04 17.96 7.65
CA ARG A 311 -8.01 16.52 7.91
C ARG A 311 -8.02 16.25 9.41
N SER A 312 -8.96 15.41 9.84
CA SER A 312 -9.06 14.89 11.21
C SER A 312 -9.13 13.36 11.23
N ASP A 313 -8.94 12.70 10.08
CA ASP A 313 -9.10 11.26 9.92
C ASP A 313 -8.27 10.45 10.90
N ARG A 314 -8.92 9.53 11.62
CA ARG A 314 -8.31 8.62 12.59
C ARG A 314 -9.15 7.35 12.77
N TYR A 315 -9.62 6.79 11.66
CA TYR A 315 -10.60 5.71 11.63
C TYR A 315 -10.23 4.52 12.53
N SER A 316 -8.97 4.05 12.50
CA SER A 316 -8.54 2.93 13.34
C SER A 316 -8.64 3.24 14.84
N ASP A 317 -8.34 4.48 15.27
CA ASP A 317 -8.53 4.93 16.66
C ASP A 317 -10.03 4.99 17.02
N GLU A 318 -10.84 5.56 16.13
CA GLU A 318 -12.29 5.70 16.34
C GLU A 318 -12.99 4.35 16.44
N ARG A 319 -12.58 3.37 15.62
CA ARG A 319 -13.11 2.01 15.64
C ARG A 319 -12.78 1.30 16.95
N LEU A 320 -11.55 1.42 17.46
CA LEU A 320 -11.16 0.87 18.76
C LEU A 320 -12.02 1.43 19.90
N SER A 321 -12.45 2.70 19.80
CA SER A 321 -13.29 3.35 20.80
C SER A 321 -14.81 3.08 20.66
N ASN A 322 -15.29 2.59 19.51
CA ASN A 322 -16.71 2.48 19.20
C ASN A 322 -17.04 1.25 18.33
N THR A 323 -16.94 0.05 18.89
CA THR A 323 -17.14 -1.24 18.21
C THR A 323 -18.55 -1.47 17.63
N ASN A 324 -19.56 -0.65 17.99
CA ASN A 324 -20.99 -0.90 17.70
C ASN A 324 -21.69 0.11 16.77
N LYS A 325 -20.98 0.97 16.03
CA LYS A 325 -21.64 1.92 15.10
C LYS A 325 -21.74 1.38 13.69
N LYS A 326 -22.91 1.57 13.05
CA LYS A 326 -23.14 1.34 11.61
C LYS A 326 -22.06 2.06 10.81
N THR A 327 -21.29 1.29 10.04
CA THR A 327 -20.24 1.80 9.16
C THR A 327 -20.87 2.45 7.93
N LEU A 328 -20.43 3.68 7.62
CA LEU A 328 -20.75 4.30 6.35
C LEU A 328 -20.05 3.54 5.22
N PRO A 329 -20.60 3.54 3.99
CA PRO A 329 -19.93 2.95 2.84
C PRO A 329 -18.53 3.54 2.65
N LYS A 330 -17.54 2.69 2.37
CA LYS A 330 -16.12 3.06 2.26
C LYS A 330 -15.65 2.99 0.82
N ILE A 331 -14.51 3.61 0.52
CA ILE A 331 -13.82 3.41 -0.74
C ILE A 331 -13.12 2.03 -0.78
N GLU A 332 -13.14 1.38 -1.94
CA GLU A 332 -12.46 0.10 -2.14
C GLU A 332 -10.94 0.24 -2.14
N MET A 333 -10.26 -0.73 -1.52
CA MET A 333 -8.80 -0.76 -1.42
C MET A 333 -8.13 -0.75 -2.79
N SER A 334 -8.71 -1.45 -3.77
CA SER A 334 -8.21 -1.52 -5.15
C SER A 334 -8.21 -0.17 -5.87
N HIS A 335 -9.03 0.80 -5.44
CA HIS A 335 -9.14 2.10 -6.11
C HIS A 335 -8.07 3.09 -5.66
N ILE A 336 -7.69 3.05 -4.39
CA ILE A 336 -6.74 3.98 -3.74
C ILE A 336 -5.43 3.30 -3.30
N GLY A 337 -5.33 1.99 -3.55
CA GLY A 337 -4.27 1.06 -3.23
C GLY A 337 -4.02 0.84 -1.73
N GLY A 338 -4.05 -0.39 -1.24
CA GLY A 338 -3.93 -0.76 0.19
C GLY A 338 -2.68 -0.29 0.92
#